data_AF-A0A9E4LIB4-F1
#
_entry.id   AF-A0A9E4LIB4-F1
#
_cell.length_a   1.000
_cell.length_b   1.000
_cell.length_c   1.000
_cell.angle_alpha   90.00
_cell.angle_beta   90.00
_cell.angle_gamma   90.00
#
_symmetry.space_group_name_H-M   'P 1'
#
loop_
_entity.id
_entity.type
_entity.pdbx_description
1 polymer ?
#
loop_
_entity_poly.entity_id
_entity_poly.type
_entity_poly.pdbx_seq_one_letter_code
_entity_poly.pdbx_strand_id
1 'polypeptide(L)' 'MNEPEVSTYLSPDDVADRLGVTGAMIRRHCLQGTIKAYKVGGRWRIPPEEVHSFVKSNQVHDKESDS' A
#
# COMPACT_ATOMS: atom_id res chain seq x y z
N MET A 1 -17.44 -18.71 -0.16
CA MET A 1 -17.36 -17.75 -1.26
C MET A 1 -16.51 -16.60 -0.73
N ASN A 2 -15.28 -16.46 -1.22
CA ASN A 2 -14.43 -15.33 -0.85
C ASN A 2 -14.33 -14.46 -2.10
N GLU A 3 -15.19 -13.46 -2.20
CA GLU A 3 -15.13 -12.42 -3.23
C GLU A 3 -14.15 -11.33 -2.79
N PRO A 4 -13.01 -11.12 -3.48
CA PRO A 4 -12.25 -9.89 -3.35
C PRO A 4 -12.75 -8.89 -4.40
N GLU A 5 -14.04 -8.53 -4.35
CA GLU A 5 -14.61 -7.49 -5.20
C GLU A 5 -14.42 -6.13 -4.52
N VAL A 6 -13.22 -5.56 -4.59
CA VAL A 6 -13.06 -4.13 -4.29
C VAL A 6 -12.05 -3.49 -5.21
N SER A 7 -12.35 -3.47 -6.51
CA SER A 7 -11.63 -2.71 -7.54
C SER A 7 -11.92 -1.20 -7.45
N THR A 8 -11.73 -0.61 -6.27
CA THR A 8 -11.67 0.85 -6.08
C THR A 8 -10.25 1.19 -5.67
N TYR A 9 -9.50 1.80 -6.58
CA TYR A 9 -8.14 2.27 -6.31
C TYR A 9 -8.05 3.05 -5.00
N LEU A 10 -7.10 2.69 -4.15
CA LEU A 10 -6.89 3.30 -2.85
C LEU A 10 -6.03 4.56 -2.96
N SER A 11 -6.26 5.52 -2.08
CA SER A 11 -5.32 6.65 -1.93
C SER A 11 -4.11 6.23 -1.09
N PRO A 12 -2.96 6.92 -1.22
CA PRO A 12 -1.80 6.66 -0.37
C PRO A 12 -2.12 6.77 1.13
N ASP A 13 -3.05 7.65 1.49
CA ASP A 13 -3.43 7.88 2.87
C ASP A 13 -4.31 6.71 3.39
N ASP A 14 -5.25 6.20 2.58
CA ASP A 14 -6.03 5.00 2.94
C ASP A 14 -5.14 3.75 3.10
N VAL A 15 -4.13 3.62 2.23
CA VAL A 15 -3.16 2.51 2.29
C VAL A 15 -2.29 2.65 3.53
N ALA A 16 -1.89 3.87 3.88
CA ALA A 16 -1.12 4.15 5.07
C ALA A 16 -1.89 3.77 6.35
N ASP A 17 -3.15 4.17 6.45
CA ASP A 17 -4.02 3.84 7.60
C ASP A 17 -4.22 2.33 7.75
N ARG A 18 -4.41 1.61 6.65
CA ARG A 18 -4.56 0.14 6.65
C ARG A 18 -3.29 -0.61 7.06
N LEU A 19 -2.14 -0.04 6.73
CA LEU A 19 -0.83 -0.61 7.01
C LEU A 19 -0.25 -0.14 8.35
N GLY A 20 -0.86 0.87 8.99
CA GLY A 20 -0.30 1.52 10.17
C GLY A 20 1.00 2.28 9.90
N VAL A 21 1.25 2.67 8.64
CA VAL A 21 2.44 3.43 8.24
C VAL A 21 2.06 4.87 7.91
N THR A 22 3.06 5.70 7.58
CA THR A 22 2.79 7.09 7.16
C THR A 22 2.51 7.18 5.66
N GLY A 23 1.61 8.10 5.27
CA GLY A 23 1.36 8.39 3.85
C GLY A 23 2.61 8.84 3.09
N ALA A 24 3.59 9.43 3.77
CA ALA A 24 4.89 9.78 3.21
C ALA A 24 5.70 8.54 2.80
N MET A 25 5.68 7.48 3.62
CA MET A 25 6.33 6.20 3.31
C MET A 25 5.68 5.55 2.08
N ILE A 26 4.35 5.51 2.01
CA ILE A 26 3.64 4.99 0.84
C ILE A 26 3.96 5.78 -0.43
N ARG A 27 3.94 7.12 -0.36
CA ARG A 27 4.36 7.97 -1.49
C ARG A 27 5.79 7.68 -1.94
N ARG A 28 6.71 7.47 -0.99
CA ARG A 28 8.10 7.08 -1.29
C ARG A 28 8.15 5.72 -2.00
N HIS A 29 7.41 4.72 -1.55
CA HIS A 29 7.35 3.41 -2.20
C HIS A 29 6.73 3.47 -3.60
N CYS A 30 5.70 4.31 -3.81
CA CYS A 30 5.16 4.59 -5.14
C CYS A 30 6.20 5.25 -6.06
N LEU A 31 6.98 6.21 -5.53
CA LEU A 31 8.06 6.88 -6.29
C LEU A 31 9.23 5.94 -6.60
N GLN A 32 9.55 5.02 -5.69
CA GLN A 32 10.59 4.01 -5.87
C GLN A 32 10.15 2.86 -6.79
N GLY A 33 8.86 2.78 -7.13
CA GLY A 33 8.30 1.70 -7.94
C GLY A 33 8.11 0.39 -7.18
N THR A 34 8.24 0.39 -5.85
CA THR A 34 7.97 -0.77 -4.99
C THR A 34 6.48 -1.12 -4.96
N ILE A 35 5.62 -0.09 -5.01
CA ILE A 35 4.17 -0.23 -5.10
C ILE A 35 3.76 0.40 -6.43
N LYS A 36 3.17 -0.38 -7.35
CA LYS A 36 2.64 0.24 -8.57
C LYS A 36 1.46 1.12 -8.22
N ALA A 37 1.53 2.38 -8.64
CA ALA A 37 0.48 3.35 -8.40
C ALA A 37 0.30 4.22 -9.65
N TYR A 38 -0.95 4.58 -9.93
CA TYR A 38 -1.33 5.40 -11.07
C TYR A 38 -1.65 6.81 -10.61
N LYS A 39 -1.20 7.82 -11.34
CA LYS A 39 -1.56 9.21 -11.07
C LYS A 39 -2.72 9.61 -11.97
N VAL A 40 -3.93 9.71 -11.41
CA VAL A 40 -5.16 10.06 -12.13
C VAL A 40 -5.68 11.38 -11.59
N GLY A 41 -5.77 12.40 -12.46
CA GLY A 41 -6.28 13.73 -12.08
C GLY A 41 -5.45 14.41 -10.96
N GLY A 42 -4.14 14.18 -10.94
CA GLY A 42 -3.25 14.73 -9.90
C GLY A 42 -3.24 13.96 -8.58
N ARG A 43 -4.07 12.92 -8.43
CA ARG A 43 -4.13 12.08 -7.23
C ARG A 43 -3.52 10.71 -7.50
N TRP A 44 -2.84 10.16 -6.51
CA TRP A 44 -2.32 8.79 -6.57
C TRP A 44 -3.46 7.79 -6.33
N ARG A 45 -3.40 6.70 -7.09
CA ARG A 45 -4.38 5.62 -7.15
C ARG A 45 -3.61 4.31 -7.12
N ILE A 46 -3.66 3.65 -5.98
CA ILE A 46 -2.94 2.42 -5.72
C ILE A 46 -3.92 1.26 -5.92
N PRO A 47 -3.62 0.27 -6.77
CA PRO A 47 -4.46 -0.90 -6.91
C PRO A 47 -4.44 -1.72 -5.60
N PRO A 48 -5.59 -2.21 -5.12
CA PRO A 48 -5.64 -3.02 -3.91
C PRO A 48 -4.76 -4.28 -3.99
N GLU A 49 -4.64 -4.91 -5.17
CA GLU A 49 -3.79 -6.08 -5.40
C GLU A 49 -2.31 -5.82 -5.12
N GLU A 50 -1.83 -4.61 -5.43
CA GLU A 50 -0.47 -4.17 -5.14
C GLU A 50 -0.29 -3.95 -3.63
N VAL A 51 -1.30 -3.42 -2.95
CA VAL A 51 -1.30 -3.27 -1.48
C VAL A 51 -1.23 -4.63 -0.81
N HIS A 52 -2.05 -5.59 -1.22
CA HIS A 52 -2.01 -6.95 -0.70
C HIS A 52 -0.66 -7.63 -0.91
N SER A 53 -0.05 -7.41 -2.09
CA SER A 53 1.29 -7.93 -2.40
C SER A 53 2.36 -7.28 -1.54
N PHE A 54 2.24 -5.98 -1.27
CA PHE A 54 3.13 -5.24 -0.39
C PHE A 54 3.01 -5.70 1.08
N VAL A 55 1.79 -5.88 1.60
CA VAL A 55 1.56 -6.42 2.97
C VAL A 55 2.28 -7.75 3.15
N LYS A 56 2.16 -8.67 2.18
CA LYS A 56 2.82 -9.98 2.24
C LYS A 56 4.35 -9.87 2.30
N SER A 57 4.91 -8.91 1.57
CA SER A 57 6.37 -8.68 1.54
C SER A 57 6.88 -7.93 2.77
N ASN A 58 6.05 -7.13 3.45
CA ASN A 58 6.46 -6.29 4.57
C ASN A 58 6.21 -6.93 5.95
N GLN A 59 5.31 -7.92 6.07
CA GLN A 59 5.11 -8.70 7.31
C GLN A 59 6.35 -9.47 7.79
N VAL A 60 7.40 -9.53 6.95
CA VAL A 60 8.67 -10.18 7.29
C VAL A 60 9.64 -9.24 8.01
N HIS A 61 9.37 -7.93 8.12
CA HIS A 61 10.31 -6.94 8.70
C HIS A 61 9.92 -6.35 10.06
N ASP A 62 8.75 -6.65 10.63
CA ASP A 62 8.32 -6.11 11.94
C ASP A 62 8.42 -7.13 13.09
N LYS A 63 9.19 -8.22 12.93
CA LYS A 63 9.56 -9.10 14.05
C LYS A 63 11.05 -8.98 14.39
N GLU A 64 11.58 -7.77 14.50
CA GLU A 64 12.92 -7.58 15.10
C GLU A 64 13.07 -6.14 15.63
N SER A 65 12.52 -5.93 16.83
CA SER A 65 12.85 -4.93 17.85
C SER A 65 12.02 -5.37 19.08
N ASP A 66 12.41 -6.38 19.87
CA ASP A 66 13.43 -6.32 20.93
C ASP A 66 13.37 -4.97 21.68
N SER A 67 13.13 -4.87 22.98
CA SER A 67 13.32 -5.79 24.11
C SER A 67 12.46 -5.37 25.30
#